data_AF-A0A367EQ07-F1
#
_entry.id   AF-A0A367EQ07-F1
#
_cell.length_a   1.000
_cell.length_b   1.000
_cell.length_c   1.000
_cell.angle_alpha   90.00
_cell.angle_beta   90.00
_cell.angle_gamma   90.00
#
_symmetry.space_group_name_H-M   'P 1'
#
loop_
_entity.id
_entity.type
_entity.pdbx_description
1 polymer ?
#
loop_
_entity_poly.entity_id
_entity_poly.type
_entity_poly.pdbx_seq_one_letter_code
_entity_poly.pdbx_strand_id
1 'polypeptide(L)'
;MGMGAAPLPRQGRVGRLRPRRPIRPRRPSPGDMPVNPGGPSHRAYAGENLLRPISSHLRKERPRPPPTSVNIGIPGGGGNMTAHAGHKPLGFDPTIPNEARVYDYYMGGKDNFAADRRVARLALKIAPELPLMCREGRRFLERVVRHLAAAGIRQFIDVGCGLPAQGNVHEIARAVAPGSRVVYVDNDPMVVQHAQALLTGDDSCTAVIEADMRDPRALLKHPRLTELIDLDQPVAILILFTLVVIPDDAAARAIVREFREAVAPGSYLAIAHSVSDLCPETTAKLAALFQDDGMVSGGPRRDQLRTKAEVEQLFDGLSLIEPGVVYIVDWRPGTPKAEGDGGGVWSVGGLGRVAARTPEADPAGPSAPGPAA
;
A
#
# COMPACT_ATOMS: atom_id res chain seq x y z
N MET A 1 31.27 52.91 39.34
CA MET A 1 31.86 52.51 40.64
C MET A 1 31.05 51.33 41.15
N GLY A 2 31.52 50.13 41.46
CA GLY A 2 32.83 49.48 41.39
C GLY A 2 32.54 47.97 41.49
N MET A 3 33.34 47.16 40.79
CA MET A 3 33.22 45.71 40.69
C MET A 3 33.56 44.98 42.01
N GLY A 4 32.99 43.79 42.21
CA GLY A 4 33.45 42.79 43.17
C GLY A 4 33.16 41.38 42.65
N ALA A 5 34.17 40.75 42.05
CA ALA A 5 34.10 39.45 41.39
C ALA A 5 34.28 38.28 42.38
N ALA A 6 33.55 37.18 42.13
CA ALA A 6 33.62 35.92 42.86
C ALA A 6 34.77 35.02 42.38
N PRO A 7 35.31 34.11 43.21
CA PRO A 7 36.51 33.32 42.90
C PRO A 7 36.23 32.04 42.09
N LEU A 8 37.15 31.72 41.18
CA LEU A 8 37.19 30.49 40.36
C LEU A 8 37.73 29.28 41.16
N PRO A 9 37.20 28.06 40.95
CA PRO A 9 37.79 26.84 41.49
C PRO A 9 38.87 26.22 40.57
N ARG A 10 39.76 25.47 41.24
CA ARG A 10 41.07 24.94 40.82
C ARG A 10 41.04 23.93 39.67
N GLN A 11 42.06 24.01 38.81
CA GLN A 11 42.40 23.02 37.78
C GLN A 11 42.77 21.65 38.38
N GLY A 12 42.04 20.61 37.97
CA GLY A 12 42.34 19.20 38.24
C GLY A 12 43.31 18.62 37.20
N ARG A 13 44.23 17.78 37.68
CA ARG A 13 45.36 17.19 36.94
C ARG A 13 44.94 16.31 35.76
N VAL A 14 45.63 16.51 34.64
CA VAL A 14 45.60 15.64 33.45
C VAL A 14 46.35 14.34 33.74
N GLY A 15 45.64 13.20 33.74
CA GLY A 15 46.21 11.87 33.83
C GLY A 15 46.82 11.43 32.49
N ARG A 16 48.11 11.04 32.50
CA ARG A 16 48.80 10.47 31.33
C ARG A 16 48.29 9.06 31.04
N LEU A 17 47.66 8.86 29.88
CA LEU A 17 47.31 7.55 29.33
C LEU A 17 48.57 6.82 28.84
N ARG A 18 48.75 5.56 29.26
CA ARG A 18 49.81 4.66 28.78
C ARG A 18 49.48 4.12 27.37
N PRO A 19 50.46 3.95 26.46
CA PRO A 19 50.20 3.44 25.11
C PRO A 19 49.88 1.93 25.13
N ARG A 20 48.80 1.54 24.44
CA ARG A 20 48.42 0.13 24.20
C ARG A 20 49.33 -0.47 23.13
N ARG A 21 49.82 -1.70 23.38
CA ARG A 21 50.65 -2.49 22.46
C ARG A 21 49.89 -2.84 21.15
N PRO A 22 50.58 -2.92 19.99
CA PRO A 22 49.95 -3.31 18.74
C PRO A 22 49.61 -4.80 18.69
N ILE A 23 48.38 -5.10 18.26
CA ILE A 23 47.85 -6.45 18.05
C ILE A 23 48.38 -6.96 16.69
N ARG A 24 49.03 -8.12 16.66
CA ARG A 24 49.45 -8.80 15.43
C ARG A 24 48.23 -9.35 14.67
N PRO A 25 48.18 -9.28 13.33
CA PRO A 25 47.07 -9.84 12.55
C PRO A 25 47.08 -11.37 12.58
N ARG A 26 45.89 -11.96 12.77
CA ARG A 26 45.63 -13.41 12.66
C ARG A 26 45.73 -13.84 11.18
N ARG A 27 46.29 -15.03 10.92
CA ARG A 27 46.22 -15.71 9.61
C ARG A 27 44.77 -16.11 9.30
N PRO A 28 44.30 -16.01 8.04
CA PRO A 28 42.99 -16.50 7.64
C PRO A 28 42.96 -18.04 7.57
N SER A 29 41.82 -18.62 7.96
CA SER A 29 41.47 -20.04 7.81
C SER A 29 40.86 -20.29 6.43
N PRO A 30 40.95 -21.52 5.87
CA PRO A 30 40.56 -21.79 4.49
C PRO A 30 39.04 -21.73 4.32
N GLY A 31 38.58 -20.79 3.50
CA GLY A 31 37.16 -20.55 3.20
C GLY A 31 36.92 -19.36 2.25
N ASP A 32 37.94 -18.53 1.99
CA ASP A 32 37.86 -17.40 1.06
C ASP A 32 38.08 -17.86 -0.39
N MET A 33 36.99 -18.01 -1.14
CA MET A 33 37.04 -18.07 -2.61
C MET A 33 36.94 -16.64 -3.18
N PRO A 34 37.86 -16.21 -4.07
CA PRO A 34 37.80 -14.88 -4.65
C PRO A 34 36.72 -14.78 -5.72
N VAL A 35 35.91 -13.73 -5.64
CA VAL A 35 35.03 -13.26 -6.71
C VAL A 35 35.90 -12.65 -7.81
N ASN A 36 35.77 -13.18 -9.02
CA ASN A 36 36.49 -12.75 -10.22
C ASN A 36 36.06 -11.34 -10.68
N PRO A 37 36.97 -10.37 -10.86
CA PRO A 37 36.65 -9.09 -11.49
C PRO A 37 36.97 -9.18 -12.99
N GLY A 38 35.93 -9.42 -13.79
CA GLY A 38 36.04 -9.46 -15.25
C GLY A 38 34.83 -8.81 -15.91
N GLY A 39 34.87 -7.48 -16.07
CA GLY A 39 34.00 -6.79 -17.01
C GLY A 39 34.53 -6.93 -18.45
N PRO A 40 33.68 -6.63 -19.44
CA PRO A 40 34.15 -5.99 -20.66
C PRO A 40 33.47 -4.63 -20.85
N SER A 41 34.31 -3.60 -20.77
CA SER A 41 34.42 -2.46 -21.70
C SER A 41 33.18 -2.03 -22.49
N HIS A 42 32.78 -0.78 -22.24
CA HIS A 42 32.13 0.11 -23.18
C HIS A 42 32.70 -0.02 -24.59
N ARG A 43 31.83 -0.27 -25.57
CA ARG A 43 32.12 0.00 -26.98
C ARG A 43 30.92 0.74 -27.57
N ALA A 44 31.19 1.96 -28.00
CA ALA A 44 30.29 2.83 -28.73
C ALA A 44 29.83 2.17 -30.03
N TYR A 45 28.54 2.32 -30.35
CA TYR A 45 28.04 2.26 -31.73
C TYR A 45 27.11 3.44 -31.95
N ALA A 46 27.66 4.46 -32.60
CA ALA A 46 26.92 5.35 -33.48
C ALA A 46 26.88 4.69 -34.86
N GLY A 47 25.73 4.72 -35.54
CA GLY A 47 25.62 4.20 -36.90
C GLY A 47 24.18 3.85 -37.34
N GLU A 48 23.45 4.89 -37.71
CA GLU A 48 22.56 4.98 -38.89
C GLU A 48 21.42 3.97 -39.14
N ASN A 49 20.21 4.55 -39.20
CA ASN A 49 19.15 4.37 -40.20
C ASN A 49 18.88 2.97 -40.78
N LEU A 50 17.72 2.40 -40.41
CA LEU A 50 16.79 1.79 -41.38
C LEU A 50 15.39 1.67 -40.77
N LEU A 51 14.58 2.72 -40.96
CA LEU A 51 13.13 2.62 -40.93
C LEU A 51 12.65 1.94 -42.23
N ARG A 52 11.87 0.86 -42.11
CA ARG A 52 10.86 0.50 -43.11
C ARG A 52 9.55 0.11 -42.42
N PRO A 53 8.39 0.54 -42.96
CA PRO A 53 7.09 0.41 -42.33
C PRO A 53 6.52 -1.01 -42.50
N ILE A 54 5.95 -1.57 -41.43
CA ILE A 54 5.09 -2.75 -41.53
C ILE A 54 3.69 -2.25 -41.87
N SER A 55 3.33 -2.37 -43.15
CA SER A 55 1.97 -2.21 -43.62
C SER A 55 1.06 -3.27 -43.00
N SER A 56 -0.10 -2.81 -42.55
CA SER A 56 -1.31 -3.59 -42.29
C SER A 56 -1.51 -4.68 -43.34
N HIS A 57 -2.00 -5.86 -42.94
CA HIS A 57 -2.88 -6.80 -43.67
C HIS A 57 -2.92 -8.12 -42.87
N LEU A 58 -3.74 -8.18 -41.82
CA LEU A 58 -4.19 -9.46 -41.24
C LEU A 58 -5.71 -9.50 -41.28
N ARG A 59 -6.20 -10.35 -42.19
CA ARG A 59 -7.60 -10.75 -42.34
C ARG A 59 -8.11 -11.37 -41.04
N LYS A 60 -9.30 -10.95 -40.61
CA LYS A 60 -10.08 -11.59 -39.54
C LYS A 60 -10.52 -12.99 -39.99
N GLU A 61 -9.90 -14.04 -39.46
CA GLU A 61 -10.48 -15.38 -39.48
C GLU A 61 -11.16 -15.65 -38.13
N ARG A 62 -12.44 -16.04 -38.18
CA ARG A 62 -13.23 -16.45 -37.01
C ARG A 62 -12.86 -17.89 -36.61
N PRO A 63 -12.72 -18.22 -35.31
CA PRO A 63 -12.50 -19.60 -34.89
C PRO A 63 -13.79 -20.45 -35.07
N ARG A 64 -13.63 -21.70 -35.52
CA ARG A 64 -14.69 -22.71 -35.63
C ARG A 64 -14.97 -23.35 -34.25
N PRO A 65 -16.23 -23.71 -33.93
CA PRO A 65 -16.55 -24.43 -32.69
C PRO A 65 -16.10 -25.91 -32.76
N PRO A 66 -15.81 -26.55 -31.61
CA PRO A 66 -15.41 -27.96 -31.56
C PRO A 66 -16.60 -28.90 -31.84
N PRO A 67 -16.36 -30.10 -32.39
CA PRO A 67 -17.42 -31.05 -32.68
C PRO A 67 -18.00 -31.69 -31.42
N THR A 68 -19.31 -31.90 -31.48
CA THR A 68 -20.17 -32.53 -30.49
C THR A 68 -19.85 -34.00 -30.25
N SER A 69 -19.95 -34.38 -28.97
CA SER A 69 -20.04 -35.73 -28.36
C SER A 69 -20.26 -36.92 -29.29
N VAL A 70 -19.33 -37.88 -29.24
CA VAL A 70 -19.52 -39.27 -29.69
C VAL A 70 -20.11 -40.07 -28.52
N ASN A 71 -21.31 -40.60 -28.71
CA ASN A 71 -22.00 -41.48 -27.77
C ASN A 71 -21.69 -42.93 -28.16
N ILE A 72 -20.90 -43.65 -27.35
CA ILE A 72 -20.71 -45.10 -27.47
C ILE A 72 -21.17 -45.73 -26.15
N GLY A 73 -22.15 -46.62 -26.27
CA GLY A 73 -22.90 -47.21 -25.16
C GLY A 73 -22.07 -48.11 -24.23
N ILE A 74 -22.58 -48.24 -23.00
CA ILE A 74 -22.12 -49.15 -21.94
C ILE A 74 -22.87 -50.49 -22.10
N PRO A 75 -22.23 -51.66 -21.85
CA PRO A 75 -22.47 -52.41 -20.60
C PRO A 75 -21.11 -52.91 -20.04
N GLY A 76 -20.70 -52.77 -18.78
CA GLY A 76 -21.41 -52.89 -17.52
C GLY A 76 -20.58 -53.87 -16.67
N GLY A 77 -19.98 -53.40 -15.57
CA GLY A 77 -19.35 -54.25 -14.55
C GLY A 77 -17.87 -53.94 -14.27
N GLY A 78 -17.56 -53.67 -13.00
CA GLY A 78 -16.19 -53.62 -12.45
C GLY A 78 -15.86 -52.28 -11.80
N GLY A 79 -16.00 -52.22 -10.48
CA GLY A 79 -15.78 -50.99 -9.71
C GLY A 79 -14.36 -50.45 -9.79
N ASN A 80 -14.23 -49.16 -9.49
CA ASN A 80 -13.03 -48.69 -8.82
C ASN A 80 -13.34 -47.46 -7.97
N MET A 81 -12.88 -47.52 -6.72
CA MET A 81 -12.87 -46.42 -5.77
C MET A 81 -12.17 -45.22 -6.40
N THR A 82 -12.81 -44.06 -6.36
CA THR A 82 -12.06 -42.81 -6.22
C THR A 82 -12.72 -41.98 -5.12
N ALA A 83 -11.92 -41.69 -4.10
CA ALA A 83 -12.28 -40.83 -2.99
C ALA A 83 -12.56 -39.42 -3.53
N HIS A 84 -13.80 -38.98 -3.46
CA HIS A 84 -14.11 -37.56 -3.54
C HIS A 84 -13.83 -36.94 -2.16
N ALA A 85 -12.57 -36.58 -1.92
CA ALA A 85 -12.25 -35.55 -0.96
C ALA A 85 -12.90 -34.26 -1.48
N GLY A 86 -13.97 -33.82 -0.80
CA GLY A 86 -14.66 -32.59 -1.13
C GLY A 86 -13.71 -31.40 -0.97
N HIS A 87 -13.13 -30.94 -2.08
CA HIS A 87 -12.44 -29.66 -2.11
C HIS A 87 -13.52 -28.58 -2.11
N LYS A 88 -13.71 -27.92 -0.96
CA LYS A 88 -14.53 -26.70 -0.89
C LYS A 88 -13.94 -25.72 -1.93
N PRO A 89 -14.75 -25.13 -2.84
CA PRO A 89 -14.21 -24.16 -3.79
C PRO A 89 -13.49 -23.07 -3.00
N LEU A 90 -12.27 -22.72 -3.43
CA LEU A 90 -11.39 -21.79 -2.71
C LEU A 90 -12.00 -20.38 -2.54
N GLY A 91 -13.17 -20.09 -3.12
CA GLY A 91 -13.77 -18.75 -3.16
C GLY A 91 -13.07 -17.81 -4.14
N PHE A 92 -11.93 -18.22 -4.71
CA PHE A 92 -11.17 -17.51 -5.74
C PHE A 92 -10.57 -18.50 -6.75
N ASP A 93 -10.18 -17.99 -7.92
CA ASP A 93 -9.48 -18.77 -8.96
C ASP A 93 -7.96 -18.53 -8.89
N PRO A 94 -7.13 -19.52 -8.52
CA PRO A 94 -5.67 -19.37 -8.42
C PRO A 94 -4.97 -19.22 -9.78
N THR A 95 -5.70 -19.43 -10.89
CA THR A 95 -5.17 -19.23 -12.25
C THR A 95 -5.32 -17.79 -12.73
N ILE A 96 -6.15 -16.99 -12.05
CA ILE A 96 -6.31 -15.56 -12.27
C ILE A 96 -5.43 -14.82 -11.25
N PRO A 97 -4.43 -14.05 -11.69
CA PRO A 97 -3.57 -13.32 -10.76
C PRO A 97 -4.35 -12.28 -9.95
N ASN A 98 -3.94 -11.95 -8.73
CA ASN A 98 -4.52 -10.87 -7.92
C ASN A 98 -3.44 -9.90 -7.44
N GLU A 99 -3.78 -8.62 -7.33
CA GLU A 99 -2.83 -7.58 -6.91
C GLU A 99 -2.23 -7.84 -5.51
N ALA A 100 -3.03 -8.28 -4.54
CA ALA A 100 -2.54 -8.60 -3.20
C ALA A 100 -1.51 -9.75 -3.23
N ARG A 101 -1.73 -10.77 -4.07
CA ARG A 101 -0.80 -11.89 -4.27
C ARG A 101 0.45 -11.51 -5.06
N VAL A 102 0.32 -10.61 -6.04
CA VAL A 102 1.45 -10.03 -6.76
C VAL A 102 2.31 -9.19 -5.80
N TYR A 103 1.66 -8.41 -4.92
CA TYR A 103 2.33 -7.65 -3.86
C TYR A 103 3.05 -8.57 -2.87
N ASP A 104 2.42 -9.66 -2.42
CA ASP A 104 3.04 -10.68 -1.57
C ASP A 104 4.33 -11.24 -2.19
N TYR A 105 4.32 -11.53 -3.50
CA TYR A 105 5.53 -11.95 -4.20
C TYR A 105 6.66 -10.89 -4.16
N TYR A 106 6.36 -9.61 -4.36
CA TYR A 106 7.37 -8.54 -4.26
C TYR A 106 7.95 -8.39 -2.86
N MET A 107 7.17 -8.74 -1.84
CA MET A 107 7.59 -8.76 -0.44
C MET A 107 8.34 -10.03 -0.05
N GLY A 108 8.50 -10.99 -0.97
CA GLY A 108 9.16 -12.27 -0.71
C GLY A 108 8.28 -13.26 0.05
N GLY A 109 6.96 -13.04 0.06
CA GLY A 109 5.99 -13.93 0.65
C GLY A 109 5.74 -15.19 -0.19
N LYS A 110 4.93 -16.09 0.38
CA LYS A 110 4.64 -17.42 -0.17
C LYS A 110 3.18 -17.61 -0.56
N ASP A 111 2.33 -16.64 -0.25
CA ASP A 111 0.88 -16.70 -0.42
C ASP A 111 0.49 -16.16 -1.82
N ASN A 112 1.17 -16.72 -2.82
CA ASN A 112 1.04 -16.37 -4.23
C ASN A 112 1.11 -17.63 -5.12
N PHE A 113 0.38 -17.63 -6.23
CA PHE A 113 0.31 -18.72 -7.18
C PHE A 113 1.20 -18.47 -8.40
N ALA A 114 1.31 -19.50 -9.25
CA ALA A 114 2.11 -19.42 -10.47
C ALA A 114 1.66 -18.29 -11.40
N ALA A 115 0.36 -17.99 -11.44
CA ALA A 115 -0.21 -16.92 -12.23
C ALA A 115 0.26 -15.54 -11.72
N ASP A 116 0.20 -15.30 -10.41
CA ASP A 116 0.70 -14.07 -9.77
C ASP A 116 2.18 -13.85 -10.04
N ARG A 117 3.00 -14.90 -9.86
CA ARG A 117 4.45 -14.84 -10.12
C ARG A 117 4.77 -14.54 -11.58
N ARG A 118 3.92 -14.97 -12.53
CA ARG A 118 4.11 -14.68 -13.96
C ARG A 118 3.99 -13.18 -14.20
N VAL A 119 2.91 -12.57 -13.72
CA VAL A 119 2.67 -11.12 -13.86
C VAL A 119 3.74 -10.33 -13.13
N ALA A 120 4.06 -10.73 -11.89
CA ALA A 120 5.09 -10.06 -11.10
C ALA A 120 6.44 -10.00 -11.83
N ARG A 121 6.87 -11.10 -12.46
CA ARG A 121 8.11 -11.13 -13.25
C ARG A 121 8.05 -10.29 -14.53
N LEU A 122 6.88 -10.13 -15.14
CA LEU A 122 6.71 -9.23 -16.29
C LEU A 122 6.81 -7.78 -15.85
N ALA A 123 6.13 -7.42 -14.76
CA ALA A 123 6.19 -6.08 -14.17
C ALA A 123 7.62 -5.72 -13.72
N LEU A 124 8.39 -6.67 -13.15
CA LEU A 124 9.79 -6.46 -12.78
C LEU A 124 10.72 -6.20 -13.96
N LYS A 125 10.36 -6.60 -15.19
CA LYS A 125 11.12 -6.23 -16.40
C LYS A 125 10.86 -4.78 -16.81
N ILE A 126 9.73 -4.21 -16.39
CA ILE A 126 9.33 -2.83 -16.68
C ILE A 126 9.85 -1.90 -15.58
N ALA A 127 9.66 -2.27 -14.32
CA ALA A 127 10.06 -1.52 -13.13
C ALA A 127 10.76 -2.45 -12.12
N PRO A 128 12.10 -2.60 -12.20
CA PRO A 128 12.87 -3.41 -11.26
C PRO A 128 12.77 -2.95 -9.79
N GLU A 129 12.40 -1.69 -9.56
CA GLU A 129 12.26 -1.05 -8.24
C GLU A 129 11.01 -1.46 -7.46
N LEU A 130 10.03 -2.16 -8.06
CA LEU A 130 8.75 -2.50 -7.41
C LEU A 130 8.91 -3.14 -6.01
N PRO A 131 9.85 -4.08 -5.76
CA PRO A 131 10.06 -4.62 -4.42
C PRO A 131 10.53 -3.58 -3.41
N LEU A 132 11.36 -2.62 -3.84
CA LEU A 132 11.77 -1.49 -2.99
C LEU A 132 10.56 -0.62 -2.64
N MET A 133 9.75 -0.28 -3.64
CA MET A 133 8.55 0.53 -3.43
C MET A 133 7.56 -0.13 -2.47
N CYS A 134 7.34 -1.45 -2.57
CA CYS A 134 6.47 -2.18 -1.65
C CYS A 134 6.98 -2.08 -0.21
N ARG A 135 8.28 -2.27 0.00
CA ARG A 135 8.91 -2.13 1.33
C ARG A 135 8.80 -0.71 1.88
N GLU A 136 9.03 0.31 1.04
CA GLU A 136 8.88 1.71 1.46
C GLU A 136 7.42 2.07 1.75
N GLY A 137 6.46 1.46 1.04
CA GLY A 137 5.04 1.53 1.35
C GLY A 137 4.71 1.00 2.74
N ARG A 138 5.26 -0.16 3.12
CA ARG A 138 5.12 -0.69 4.49
C ARG A 138 5.78 0.19 5.54
N ARG A 139 6.96 0.73 5.26
CA ARG A 139 7.64 1.67 6.17
C ARG A 139 6.82 2.96 6.34
N PHE A 140 6.17 3.45 5.29
CA PHE A 140 5.25 4.59 5.37
C PHE A 140 4.03 4.27 6.24
N LEU A 141 3.37 3.13 6.01
CA LEU A 141 2.27 2.65 6.85
C LEU A 141 2.70 2.63 8.32
N GLU A 142 3.85 2.05 8.64
CA GLU A 142 4.34 1.97 10.01
C GLU A 142 4.51 3.36 10.64
N ARG A 143 5.15 4.29 9.93
CA ARG A 143 5.34 5.66 10.42
C ARG A 143 4.01 6.36 10.68
N VAL A 144 3.05 6.23 9.77
CA VAL A 144 1.72 6.83 9.88
C VAL A 144 0.95 6.25 11.07
N VAL A 145 0.89 4.92 11.20
CA VAL A 145 0.16 4.25 12.28
C VAL A 145 0.77 4.57 13.64
N ARG A 146 2.11 4.54 13.77
CA ARG A 146 2.80 4.94 15.01
C ARG A 146 2.52 6.40 15.36
N HIS A 147 2.57 7.29 14.38
CA HIS A 147 2.27 8.70 14.58
C HIS A 147 0.83 8.91 15.11
N LEU A 148 -0.15 8.26 14.49
CA LEU A 148 -1.56 8.38 14.88
C LEU A 148 -1.84 7.76 16.25
N ALA A 149 -1.28 6.59 16.54
CA ALA A 149 -1.42 5.95 17.85
C ALA A 149 -0.80 6.82 18.96
N ALA A 150 0.38 7.41 18.72
CA ALA A 150 1.01 8.35 19.63
C ALA A 150 0.20 9.65 19.79
N ALA A 151 -0.51 10.09 18.74
CA ALA A 151 -1.41 11.24 18.76
C ALA A 151 -2.77 10.97 19.42
N GLY A 152 -2.99 9.76 19.97
CA GLY A 152 -4.20 9.44 20.73
C GLY A 152 -5.27 8.69 19.95
N ILE A 153 -5.08 8.40 18.66
CA ILE A 153 -6.03 7.57 17.90
C ILE A 153 -5.99 6.13 18.42
N ARG A 154 -7.19 5.53 18.58
CA ARG A 154 -7.38 4.16 19.08
C ARG A 154 -8.18 3.28 18.13
N GLN A 155 -8.66 3.84 17.03
CA GLN A 155 -9.55 3.16 16.09
C GLN A 155 -8.98 3.30 14.69
N PHE A 156 -8.82 2.20 13.99
CA PHE A 156 -8.25 2.16 12.65
C PHE A 156 -9.14 1.35 11.72
N ILE A 157 -9.33 1.84 10.50
CA ILE A 157 -9.95 1.12 9.39
C ILE A 157 -8.91 1.05 8.27
N ASP A 158 -8.46 -0.15 7.93
CA ASP A 158 -7.47 -0.39 6.87
C ASP A 158 -8.19 -0.89 5.62
N VAL A 159 -8.34 -0.01 4.62
CA VAL A 159 -9.16 -0.24 3.42
C VAL A 159 -8.31 -0.74 2.27
N GLY A 160 -8.57 -1.99 1.87
CA GLY A 160 -7.75 -2.79 0.95
C GLY A 160 -6.45 -3.22 1.65
N CYS A 161 -6.60 -3.94 2.77
CA CYS A 161 -5.50 -4.30 3.64
C CYS A 161 -4.49 -5.26 3.01
N GLY A 162 -4.90 -6.01 1.98
CA GLY A 162 -4.08 -7.01 1.32
C GLY A 162 -3.70 -8.18 2.24
N LEU A 163 -2.81 -9.03 1.74
CA LEU A 163 -2.35 -10.20 2.49
C LEU A 163 -1.58 -9.79 3.75
N PRO A 164 -1.76 -10.50 4.88
CA PRO A 164 -1.04 -10.21 6.11
C PRO A 164 0.48 -10.23 5.93
N ALA A 165 1.17 -9.28 6.55
CA ALA A 165 2.62 -9.17 6.53
C ALA A 165 3.16 -8.91 7.94
N GLN A 166 4.48 -8.99 8.13
CA GLN A 166 5.07 -8.59 9.42
C GLN A 166 4.81 -7.09 9.69
N GLY A 167 4.37 -6.76 10.91
CA GLY A 167 4.05 -5.38 11.27
C GLY A 167 2.69 -4.97 10.70
N ASN A 168 1.64 -5.69 11.07
CA ASN A 168 0.26 -5.33 10.73
C ASN A 168 -0.19 -4.09 11.53
N VAL A 169 -1.21 -3.38 11.04
CA VAL A 169 -1.71 -2.13 11.65
C VAL A 169 -2.01 -2.30 13.15
N HIS A 170 -2.65 -3.41 13.52
CA HIS A 170 -3.00 -3.72 14.91
C HIS A 170 -1.76 -3.94 15.79
N GLU A 171 -0.74 -4.65 15.29
CA GLU A 171 0.52 -4.88 16.01
C GLU A 171 1.23 -3.54 16.26
N ILE A 172 1.34 -2.70 15.22
CA ILE A 172 2.00 -1.40 15.30
C ILE A 172 1.26 -0.45 16.24
N ALA A 173 -0.07 -0.34 16.10
CA ALA A 173 -0.89 0.53 16.93
C ALA A 173 -0.85 0.10 18.40
N ARG A 174 -0.95 -1.20 18.69
CA ARG A 174 -0.96 -1.72 20.07
C ARG A 174 0.40 -1.66 20.75
N ALA A 175 1.49 -1.75 19.99
CA ALA A 175 2.83 -1.51 20.51
C ALA A 175 2.98 -0.08 21.09
N VAL A 176 2.22 0.88 20.60
CA VAL A 176 2.21 2.28 21.09
C VAL A 176 1.08 2.51 22.10
N ALA A 177 -0.11 1.98 21.82
CA ALA A 177 -1.33 2.21 22.58
C ALA A 177 -2.12 0.89 22.74
N PRO A 178 -1.93 0.16 23.85
CA PRO A 178 -2.71 -1.03 24.16
C PRO A 178 -4.22 -0.76 24.09
N GLY A 179 -4.99 -1.72 23.57
CA GLY A 179 -6.44 -1.58 23.36
C GLY A 179 -6.86 -0.88 22.07
N SER A 180 -5.91 -0.56 21.17
CA SER A 180 -6.24 -0.08 19.82
C SER A 180 -7.02 -1.14 19.04
N ARG A 181 -8.12 -0.69 18.41
CA ARG A 181 -9.05 -1.49 17.63
C ARG A 181 -8.83 -1.28 16.14
N VAL A 182 -8.85 -2.37 15.36
CA VAL A 182 -8.58 -2.31 13.92
C VAL A 182 -9.58 -3.14 13.14
N VAL A 183 -10.20 -2.54 12.13
CA VAL A 183 -10.99 -3.26 11.12
C VAL A 183 -10.19 -3.31 9.84
N TYR A 184 -9.93 -4.51 9.34
CA TYR A 184 -9.35 -4.76 8.03
C TYR A 184 -10.45 -5.00 7.01
N VAL A 185 -10.31 -4.40 5.83
CA VAL A 185 -11.28 -4.49 4.75
C VAL A 185 -10.55 -4.89 3.48
N ASP A 186 -11.03 -5.91 2.79
CA ASP A 186 -10.56 -6.27 1.47
C ASP A 186 -11.71 -6.90 0.67
N ASN A 187 -11.63 -6.89 -0.66
CA ASN A 187 -12.64 -7.54 -1.50
C ASN A 187 -12.17 -8.87 -2.09
N ASP A 188 -10.91 -9.28 -1.86
CA ASP A 188 -10.43 -10.62 -2.19
C ASP A 188 -10.81 -11.61 -1.05
N PRO A 189 -11.65 -12.62 -1.32
CA PRO A 189 -12.03 -13.63 -0.33
C PRO A 189 -10.82 -14.36 0.28
N MET A 190 -9.72 -14.51 -0.48
CA MET A 190 -8.50 -15.14 0.00
C MET A 190 -7.80 -14.28 1.07
N VAL A 191 -7.75 -12.97 0.86
CA VAL A 191 -7.19 -12.01 1.82
C VAL A 191 -7.99 -12.09 3.10
N VAL A 192 -9.32 -12.05 2.99
CA VAL A 192 -10.24 -12.12 4.13
C VAL A 192 -10.05 -13.43 4.91
N GLN A 193 -9.98 -14.57 4.22
CA GLN A 193 -9.75 -15.87 4.85
C GLN A 193 -8.38 -15.95 5.56
N HIS A 194 -7.30 -15.45 4.94
CA HIS A 194 -5.97 -15.45 5.57
C HIS A 194 -5.92 -14.53 6.79
N ALA A 195 -6.50 -13.34 6.69
CA ALA A 195 -6.55 -12.40 7.80
C ALA A 195 -7.40 -12.96 8.97
N GLN A 196 -8.54 -13.60 8.70
CA GLN A 196 -9.35 -14.27 9.73
C GLN A 196 -8.58 -15.41 10.42
N ALA A 197 -7.84 -16.22 9.66
CA ALA A 197 -7.03 -17.29 10.23
C ALA A 197 -5.89 -16.74 11.11
N LEU A 198 -5.25 -15.64 10.70
CA LEU A 198 -4.18 -15.01 11.48
C LEU A 198 -4.70 -14.35 12.77
N LEU A 199 -5.89 -13.76 12.71
CA LEU A 199 -6.49 -13.00 13.82
C LEU A 199 -7.35 -13.87 14.75
N THR A 200 -7.35 -15.19 14.56
CA THR A 200 -8.12 -16.11 15.40
C THR A 200 -7.72 -15.94 16.88
N GLY A 201 -8.68 -15.57 17.73
CA GLY A 201 -8.46 -15.31 19.16
C GLY A 201 -8.24 -13.85 19.54
N ASP A 202 -8.24 -12.91 18.58
CA ASP A 202 -8.11 -11.46 18.79
C ASP A 202 -9.38 -10.69 18.34
N ASP A 203 -10.52 -11.37 18.35
CA ASP A 203 -11.80 -10.87 17.82
C ASP A 203 -12.36 -9.68 18.62
N SER A 204 -11.91 -9.47 19.86
CA SER A 204 -12.37 -8.36 20.69
C SER A 204 -11.80 -7.00 20.28
N CYS A 205 -10.71 -7.00 19.50
CA CYS A 205 -9.98 -5.78 19.13
C CYS A 205 -9.55 -5.76 17.66
N THR A 206 -9.84 -6.82 16.89
CA THR A 206 -9.72 -6.82 15.44
C THR A 206 -10.94 -7.43 14.76
N ALA A 207 -11.25 -6.95 13.57
CA ALA A 207 -12.22 -7.59 12.69
C ALA A 207 -11.73 -7.54 11.23
N VAL A 208 -12.22 -8.48 10.41
CA VAL A 208 -11.97 -8.53 8.97
C VAL A 208 -13.31 -8.57 8.26
N ILE A 209 -13.46 -7.73 7.23
CA ILE A 209 -14.68 -7.57 6.44
C ILE A 209 -14.34 -7.77 4.97
N GLU A 210 -15.11 -8.64 4.32
CA GLU A 210 -15.14 -8.72 2.86
C GLU A 210 -16.06 -7.62 2.33
N ALA A 211 -15.50 -6.56 1.76
CA ALA A 211 -16.29 -5.45 1.22
C ALA A 211 -15.51 -4.67 0.16
N ASP A 212 -16.27 -4.03 -0.73
CA ASP A 212 -15.73 -3.19 -1.79
C ASP A 212 -15.66 -1.73 -1.37
N MET A 213 -14.48 -1.11 -1.47
CA MET A 213 -14.28 0.30 -1.12
C MET A 213 -15.05 1.28 -2.02
N ARG A 214 -15.58 0.81 -3.17
CA ARG A 214 -16.43 1.60 -4.07
C ARG A 214 -17.83 1.86 -3.48
N ASP A 215 -18.19 1.20 -2.39
CA ASP A 215 -19.38 1.51 -1.59
C ASP A 215 -19.00 1.82 -0.12
N PRO A 216 -18.40 3.01 0.14
CA PRO A 216 -18.03 3.42 1.50
C PRO A 216 -19.20 3.40 2.47
N ARG A 217 -20.41 3.75 2.00
CA ARG A 217 -21.61 3.81 2.84
C ARG A 217 -22.03 2.44 3.34
N ALA A 218 -22.00 1.42 2.48
CA ALA A 218 -22.29 0.05 2.90
C ALA A 218 -21.21 -0.46 3.87
N LEU A 219 -19.93 -0.22 3.55
CA LEU A 219 -18.81 -0.61 4.40
C LEU A 219 -18.92 -0.01 5.81
N LEU A 220 -19.15 1.30 5.91
CA LEU A 220 -19.22 2.01 7.20
C LEU A 220 -20.45 1.63 8.04
N LYS A 221 -21.46 1.02 7.43
CA LYS A 221 -22.65 0.47 8.11
C LYS A 221 -22.54 -1.03 8.37
N HIS A 222 -21.44 -1.68 7.97
CA HIS A 222 -21.28 -3.11 8.11
C HIS A 222 -21.31 -3.49 9.61
N PRO A 223 -22.11 -4.49 10.03
CA PRO A 223 -22.28 -4.82 11.46
C PRO A 223 -20.96 -5.07 12.19
N ARG A 224 -20.04 -5.85 11.59
CA ARG A 224 -18.71 -6.09 12.18
C ARG A 224 -17.86 -4.82 12.33
N LEU A 225 -18.09 -3.80 11.51
CA LEU A 225 -17.39 -2.53 11.64
C LEU A 225 -17.97 -1.76 12.83
N THR A 226 -19.29 -1.61 12.88
CA THR A 226 -19.98 -0.81 13.91
C THR A 226 -19.95 -1.46 15.31
N GLU A 227 -19.76 -2.77 15.40
CA GLU A 227 -19.49 -3.47 16.67
C GLU A 227 -18.14 -3.08 17.29
N LEU A 228 -17.16 -2.72 16.47
CA LEU A 228 -15.77 -2.51 16.90
C LEU A 228 -15.34 -1.03 16.83
N ILE A 229 -15.87 -0.28 15.87
CA ILE A 229 -15.49 1.10 15.58
C ILE A 229 -16.68 2.02 15.84
N ASP A 230 -16.47 2.95 16.76
CA ASP A 230 -17.36 4.07 17.03
C ASP A 230 -16.96 5.26 16.15
N LEU A 231 -17.74 5.53 15.10
CA LEU A 231 -17.48 6.59 14.13
C LEU A 231 -17.78 8.00 14.67
N ASP A 232 -18.46 8.11 15.82
CA ASP A 232 -18.68 9.36 16.54
C ASP A 232 -17.44 9.77 17.36
N GLN A 233 -16.44 8.89 17.44
CA GLN A 233 -15.13 9.15 18.02
C GLN A 233 -14.04 9.20 16.93
N PRO A 234 -12.91 9.90 17.17
CA PRO A 234 -11.82 9.96 16.20
C PRO A 234 -11.33 8.57 15.73
N VAL A 235 -11.29 8.40 14.41
CA VAL A 235 -10.83 7.19 13.72
C VAL A 235 -9.79 7.52 12.66
N ALA A 236 -8.85 6.62 12.40
CA ALA A 236 -7.94 6.70 11.27
C ALA A 236 -8.37 5.73 10.16
N ILE A 237 -8.64 6.26 8.97
CA ILE A 237 -8.90 5.46 7.77
C ILE A 237 -7.63 5.45 6.92
N LEU A 238 -7.13 4.26 6.61
CA LEU A 238 -5.94 4.05 5.79
C LEU A 238 -6.38 3.55 4.42
N ILE A 239 -6.03 4.28 3.35
CA ILE A 239 -6.33 3.95 1.96
C ILE A 239 -5.01 3.97 1.19
N LEU A 240 -4.20 2.93 1.38
CA LEU A 240 -2.82 2.90 0.90
C LEU A 240 -2.71 2.04 -0.35
N PHE A 241 -2.33 2.64 -1.48
CA PHE A 241 -2.11 2.00 -2.78
C PHE A 241 -3.34 1.33 -3.40
N THR A 242 -4.53 1.49 -2.83
CA THR A 242 -5.75 0.82 -3.30
C THR A 242 -6.53 1.66 -4.31
N LEU A 243 -6.50 3.00 -4.22
CA LEU A 243 -7.15 3.89 -5.21
C LEU A 243 -6.58 3.78 -6.63
N VAL A 244 -5.47 3.06 -6.82
CA VAL A 244 -4.91 2.75 -8.15
C VAL A 244 -5.87 1.95 -9.03
N VAL A 245 -6.79 1.18 -8.43
CA VAL A 245 -7.83 0.42 -9.14
C VAL A 245 -9.12 1.20 -9.38
N ILE A 246 -9.12 2.50 -9.08
CA ILE A 246 -10.23 3.41 -9.39
C ILE A 246 -9.79 4.30 -10.56
N PRO A 247 -10.23 4.01 -11.80
CA PRO A 247 -9.74 4.73 -12.97
C PRO A 247 -10.27 6.16 -13.03
N ASP A 248 -11.52 6.40 -12.62
CA ASP A 248 -12.12 7.73 -12.67
C ASP A 248 -11.73 8.60 -11.46
N ASP A 249 -11.31 9.84 -11.71
CA ASP A 249 -10.90 10.77 -10.65
C ASP A 249 -12.06 11.32 -9.84
N ALA A 250 -13.20 11.57 -10.48
CA ALA A 250 -14.36 12.06 -9.77
C ALA A 250 -14.87 10.99 -8.79
N ALA A 251 -14.85 9.72 -9.19
CA ALA A 251 -15.15 8.57 -8.36
C ALA A 251 -14.16 8.40 -7.21
N ALA A 252 -12.84 8.48 -7.46
CA ALA A 252 -11.84 8.39 -6.39
C ALA A 252 -12.01 9.52 -5.35
N ARG A 253 -12.22 10.76 -5.81
CA ARG A 253 -12.52 11.89 -4.91
C ARG A 253 -13.85 11.69 -4.18
N ALA A 254 -14.86 11.12 -4.82
CA ALA A 254 -16.14 10.83 -4.19
C ALA A 254 -15.99 9.78 -3.07
N ILE A 255 -15.26 8.69 -3.31
CA ILE A 255 -14.97 7.66 -2.30
C ILE A 255 -14.28 8.29 -1.07
N VAL A 256 -13.21 9.06 -1.29
CA VAL A 256 -12.49 9.72 -0.19
C VAL A 256 -13.37 10.71 0.55
N ARG A 257 -14.18 11.50 -0.17
CA ARG A 257 -15.15 12.42 0.41
C ARG A 257 -16.16 11.71 1.30
N GLU A 258 -16.71 10.58 0.87
CA GLU A 258 -17.70 9.83 1.65
C GLU A 258 -17.09 9.27 2.94
N PHE A 259 -15.88 8.74 2.91
CA PHE A 259 -15.16 8.36 4.12
C PHE A 259 -14.93 9.54 5.06
N ARG A 260 -14.48 10.69 4.52
CA ARG A 260 -14.26 11.92 5.30
C ARG A 260 -15.54 12.43 5.97
N GLU A 261 -16.67 12.39 5.28
CA GLU A 261 -17.93 12.97 5.75
C GLU A 261 -18.64 12.12 6.81
N ALA A 262 -18.29 10.84 6.90
CA ALA A 262 -18.90 9.88 7.81
C ALA A 262 -18.21 9.76 9.17
N VAL A 263 -17.04 10.37 9.36
CA VAL A 263 -16.23 10.25 10.58
C VAL A 263 -16.24 11.53 11.41
N ALA A 264 -16.13 11.40 12.73
CA ALA A 264 -16.09 12.52 13.64
C ALA A 264 -14.90 13.47 13.39
N PRO A 265 -15.05 14.79 13.69
CA PRO A 265 -13.92 15.71 13.76
C PRO A 265 -12.75 15.17 14.60
N GLY A 266 -11.53 15.42 14.14
CA GLY A 266 -10.33 14.85 14.76
C GLY A 266 -9.94 13.47 14.22
N SER A 267 -10.76 12.87 13.36
CA SER A 267 -10.39 11.70 12.56
C SER A 267 -9.32 12.03 11.52
N TYR A 268 -8.73 10.99 10.92
CA TYR A 268 -7.66 11.11 9.95
C TYR A 268 -7.87 10.19 8.75
N LEU A 269 -7.47 10.67 7.57
CA LEU A 269 -7.36 9.86 6.36
C LEU A 269 -5.90 9.84 5.92
N ALA A 270 -5.32 8.65 5.82
CA ALA A 270 -4.00 8.44 5.23
C ALA A 270 -4.17 7.86 3.82
N ILE A 271 -3.56 8.50 2.83
CA ILE A 271 -3.63 8.05 1.45
C ILE A 271 -2.20 7.93 0.92
N ALA A 272 -1.91 6.83 0.23
CA ALA A 272 -0.68 6.64 -0.53
C ALA A 272 -1.02 6.16 -1.94
N HIS A 273 -0.27 6.63 -2.93
CA HIS A 273 -0.51 6.33 -4.33
C HIS A 273 0.80 6.37 -5.11
N SER A 274 0.98 5.43 -6.04
CA SER A 274 2.10 5.47 -6.98
C SER A 274 1.80 6.43 -8.13
N VAL A 275 2.74 7.31 -8.47
CA VAL A 275 2.48 8.45 -9.36
C VAL A 275 3.30 8.40 -10.64
N SER A 276 2.80 9.06 -11.68
CA SER A 276 3.41 9.06 -13.01
C SER A 276 4.52 10.10 -13.22
N ASP A 277 4.63 11.11 -12.36
CA ASP A 277 5.43 12.34 -12.59
C ASP A 277 6.91 12.05 -12.94
N LEU A 278 7.52 11.08 -12.27
CA LEU A 278 8.94 10.78 -12.44
C LEU A 278 9.22 9.77 -13.55
N CYS A 279 8.24 8.96 -13.93
CA CYS A 279 8.43 7.85 -14.87
C CYS A 279 7.14 7.54 -15.66
N PRO A 280 6.63 8.50 -16.46
CA PRO A 280 5.35 8.38 -17.12
C PRO A 280 5.29 7.17 -18.06
N GLU A 281 6.35 6.92 -18.84
CA GLU A 281 6.42 5.76 -19.74
C GLU A 281 6.41 4.42 -18.99
N THR A 282 7.15 4.31 -17.89
CA THR A 282 7.20 3.10 -17.06
C THR A 282 5.84 2.82 -16.46
N THR A 283 5.20 3.85 -15.92
CA THR A 283 3.88 3.74 -15.29
C THR A 283 2.76 3.47 -16.31
N ALA A 284 2.86 3.98 -17.54
CA ALA A 284 1.95 3.61 -18.64
C ALA A 284 2.09 2.12 -19.03
N LYS A 285 3.32 1.63 -19.16
CA LYS A 285 3.58 0.21 -19.48
C LYS A 285 3.08 -0.73 -18.39
N LEU A 286 3.27 -0.35 -17.11
CA LEU A 286 2.71 -1.08 -15.98
C LEU A 286 1.18 -1.05 -16.01
N ALA A 287 0.57 0.13 -16.19
CA ALA A 287 -0.88 0.27 -16.30
C ALA A 287 -1.44 -0.65 -17.39
N ALA A 288 -0.87 -0.63 -18.60
CA ALA A 288 -1.25 -1.51 -19.69
C ALA A 288 -1.11 -3.01 -19.34
N LEU A 289 0.00 -3.41 -18.70
CA LEU A 289 0.20 -4.79 -18.26
C LEU A 289 -0.88 -5.25 -17.27
N PHE A 290 -1.29 -4.36 -16.36
CA PHE A 290 -2.30 -4.66 -15.35
C PHE A 290 -3.75 -4.46 -15.83
N GLN A 291 -3.96 -3.76 -16.94
CA GLN A 291 -5.26 -3.56 -17.61
C GLN A 291 -5.65 -4.72 -18.53
N ASP A 292 -4.68 -5.44 -19.10
CA ASP A 292 -4.94 -6.52 -20.06
C ASP A 292 -5.88 -7.57 -19.45
N ASP A 293 -7.11 -7.65 -20.00
CA ASP A 293 -8.21 -8.44 -19.47
C ASP A 293 -7.78 -9.91 -19.30
N GLY A 294 -7.70 -10.36 -18.04
CA GLY A 294 -7.25 -11.70 -17.66
C GLY A 294 -5.85 -11.77 -17.05
N MET A 295 -5.13 -10.66 -16.96
CA MET A 295 -3.80 -10.63 -16.32
C MET A 295 -3.87 -10.37 -14.82
N VAL A 296 -4.76 -9.52 -14.28
CA VAL A 296 -4.90 -9.35 -12.81
C VAL A 296 -6.36 -9.06 -12.42
N SER A 297 -6.95 -9.87 -11.55
CA SER A 297 -8.16 -9.55 -10.80
C SER A 297 -7.87 -8.38 -9.85
N GLY A 298 -8.61 -7.29 -9.99
CA GLY A 298 -8.41 -6.08 -9.19
C GLY A 298 -9.30 -4.90 -9.61
N GLY A 299 -10.00 -5.01 -10.73
CA GLY A 299 -10.89 -3.97 -11.24
C GLY A 299 -10.30 -3.19 -12.41
N PRO A 300 -11.09 -2.29 -13.03
CA PRO A 300 -10.63 -1.51 -14.17
C PRO A 300 -9.48 -0.60 -13.74
N ARG A 301 -8.47 -0.46 -14.58
CA ARG A 301 -7.38 0.48 -14.34
C ARG A 301 -7.40 1.60 -15.34
N ARG A 302 -6.76 2.68 -14.92
CA ARG A 302 -6.50 3.87 -15.71
C ARG A 302 -5.32 3.62 -16.65
N ASP A 303 -5.31 4.25 -17.83
CA ASP A 303 -4.22 4.08 -18.82
C ASP A 303 -2.88 4.63 -18.33
N GLN A 304 -2.95 5.58 -17.39
CA GLN A 304 -1.82 6.23 -16.76
C GLN A 304 -2.12 6.41 -15.28
N LEU A 305 -1.11 6.17 -14.42
CA LEU A 305 -1.22 6.50 -13.00
C LEU A 305 -1.42 8.01 -12.80
N ARG A 306 -2.14 8.37 -11.72
CA ARG A 306 -2.30 9.76 -11.28
C ARG A 306 -0.95 10.45 -11.11
N THR A 307 -0.92 11.75 -11.38
CA THR A 307 0.17 12.64 -11.01
C THR A 307 0.13 12.96 -9.51
N LYS A 308 1.22 13.49 -8.96
CA LYS A 308 1.27 13.98 -7.58
C LYS A 308 0.20 15.05 -7.32
N ALA A 309 0.00 15.95 -8.27
CA ALA A 309 -1.01 17.01 -8.16
C ALA A 309 -2.44 16.44 -8.12
N GLU A 310 -2.75 15.41 -8.90
CA GLU A 310 -4.05 14.71 -8.82
C GLU A 310 -4.22 13.96 -7.50
N VAL A 311 -3.15 13.39 -6.94
CA VAL A 311 -3.19 12.76 -5.60
C VAL A 311 -3.38 13.79 -4.50
N GLU A 312 -2.80 14.99 -4.61
CA GLU A 312 -3.02 16.09 -3.67
C GLU A 312 -4.50 16.48 -3.58
N GLN A 313 -5.21 16.50 -4.71
CA GLN A 313 -6.65 16.79 -4.75
C GLN A 313 -7.52 15.74 -4.01
N LEU A 314 -7.01 14.53 -3.77
CA LEU A 314 -7.72 13.55 -2.94
C LEU A 314 -7.82 14.02 -1.48
N PHE A 315 -6.96 14.94 -1.06
CA PHE A 315 -6.98 15.51 0.30
C PHE A 315 -7.82 16.78 0.42
N ASP A 316 -8.52 17.20 -0.63
CA ASP A 316 -9.38 18.40 -0.59
C ASP A 316 -10.34 18.34 0.61
N GLY A 317 -10.44 19.45 1.35
CA GLY A 317 -11.26 19.55 2.57
C GLY A 317 -10.68 18.86 3.81
N LEU A 318 -9.46 18.33 3.76
CA LEU A 318 -8.70 17.87 4.93
C LEU A 318 -7.62 18.89 5.31
N SER A 319 -7.31 18.98 6.59
CA SER A 319 -6.13 19.71 7.07
C SER A 319 -4.91 18.80 6.99
N LEU A 320 -4.03 19.04 6.02
CA LEU A 320 -2.83 18.23 5.83
C LEU A 320 -1.89 18.34 7.04
N ILE A 321 -1.40 17.19 7.50
CA ILE A 321 -0.36 17.09 8.51
C ILE A 321 0.99 17.21 7.81
N GLU A 322 1.84 18.12 8.30
CA GLU A 322 3.19 18.32 7.79
C GLU A 322 3.98 17.00 7.69
N PRO A 323 4.69 16.73 6.58
CA PRO A 323 5.05 17.65 5.49
C PRO A 323 4.03 17.75 4.33
N GLY A 324 2.77 17.38 4.54
CA GLY A 324 1.76 17.34 3.48
C GLY A 324 1.88 16.09 2.61
N VAL A 325 1.65 16.25 1.31
CA VAL A 325 1.77 15.16 0.32
C VAL A 325 3.16 15.19 -0.30
N VAL A 326 3.99 14.22 0.09
CA VAL A 326 5.38 14.08 -0.35
C VAL A 326 5.64 12.66 -0.83
N TYR A 327 6.80 12.39 -1.43
CA TYR A 327 7.20 11.00 -1.66
C TYR A 327 7.22 10.25 -0.33
N ILE A 328 6.70 9.02 -0.32
CA ILE A 328 6.46 8.27 0.92
C ILE A 328 7.72 8.15 1.78
N VAL A 329 8.88 8.05 1.14
CA VAL A 329 10.21 7.96 1.77
C VAL A 329 10.64 9.23 2.51
N ASP A 330 10.03 10.37 2.18
CA ASP A 330 10.32 11.68 2.77
C ASP A 330 9.26 12.09 3.81
N TRP A 331 8.20 11.30 3.97
CA TRP A 331 7.20 11.53 5.01
C TRP A 331 7.74 11.10 6.37
N ARG A 332 8.19 12.10 7.16
CA ARG A 332 8.70 11.96 8.53
C ARG A 332 9.70 10.81 8.73
N PRO A 333 10.76 10.70 7.91
CA PRO A 333 11.77 9.66 8.09
C PRO A 333 12.45 9.89 9.45
N GLY A 334 12.30 8.94 10.38
CA GLY A 334 12.78 9.09 11.77
C GLY A 334 14.30 9.28 11.90
N THR A 335 15.05 9.08 10.82
CA THR A 335 16.48 9.37 10.68
C THR A 335 16.71 10.18 9.40
N PRO A 336 17.65 11.14 9.40
CA PRO A 336 18.05 11.82 8.18
C PRO A 336 18.51 10.81 7.14
N LYS A 337 18.03 10.94 5.89
CA LYS A 337 18.48 10.10 4.78
C LYS A 337 19.96 10.36 4.47
N ALA A 338 20.68 9.31 4.10
CA ALA A 338 21.91 9.48 3.33
C ALA A 338 21.55 10.02 1.94
N GLU A 339 22.41 10.87 1.35
CA GLU A 339 22.22 11.32 -0.03
C GLU A 339 22.12 10.10 -0.96
N GLY A 340 21.01 10.00 -1.72
CA GLY A 340 20.75 8.89 -2.64
C GLY A 340 19.77 7.82 -2.14
N ASP A 341 19.41 7.80 -0.85
CA ASP A 341 18.33 6.94 -0.35
C ASP A 341 16.98 7.47 -0.84
N GLY A 342 16.39 6.83 -1.84
CA GLY A 342 15.10 7.23 -2.42
C GLY A 342 15.06 7.23 -3.95
N GLY A 343 16.21 7.02 -4.61
CA GLY A 343 16.24 6.76 -6.05
C GLY A 343 15.30 5.60 -6.41
N GLY A 344 14.33 5.87 -7.29
CA GLY A 344 13.41 4.86 -7.81
C GLY A 344 12.07 4.71 -7.06
N VAL A 345 11.80 5.45 -5.98
CA VAL A 345 10.46 5.40 -5.34
C VAL A 345 9.58 6.53 -5.88
N TRP A 346 8.69 6.19 -6.81
CA TRP A 346 7.71 7.09 -7.39
C TRP A 346 6.32 6.94 -6.74
N SER A 347 6.29 6.85 -5.42
CA SER A 347 5.04 6.82 -4.65
C SER A 347 4.98 8.00 -3.70
N VAL A 348 3.83 8.66 -3.65
CA VAL A 348 3.56 9.77 -2.72
C VAL A 348 2.53 9.35 -1.68
N GLY A 349 2.57 10.00 -0.53
CA GLY A 349 1.60 9.79 0.53
C GLY A 349 1.47 11.00 1.42
N GLY A 350 0.32 11.09 2.09
CA GLY A 350 -0.01 12.16 3.00
C GLY A 350 -0.98 11.71 4.07
N LEU A 351 -1.13 12.56 5.09
CA LEU A 351 -2.04 12.36 6.20
C LEU A 351 -2.89 13.63 6.35
N GLY A 352 -4.19 13.51 6.16
CA GLY A 352 -5.14 14.59 6.32
C GLY A 352 -5.97 14.41 7.58
N ARG A 353 -6.17 15.49 8.35
CA ARG A 353 -7.06 15.53 9.50
C ARG A 353 -8.43 16.08 9.10
N VAL A 354 -9.48 15.42 9.58
CA VAL A 354 -10.87 15.90 9.46
C VAL A 354 -11.07 17.02 10.48
N ALA A 355 -11.30 18.23 9.99
CA ALA A 355 -11.53 19.40 10.85
C ALA A 355 -12.91 19.33 11.51
N ALA A 356 -13.09 20.10 12.59
CA ALA A 356 -14.42 20.38 13.12
C ALA A 356 -15.26 21.07 12.03
N ARG A 357 -16.49 20.59 11.82
CA ARG A 357 -17.45 21.33 11.00
C ARG A 357 -17.65 22.68 11.68
N THR A 358 -17.26 23.77 11.01
CA THR A 358 -17.72 25.10 11.41
C THR A 358 -19.25 25.07 11.28
N PRO A 359 -20.02 25.43 12.31
CA PRO A 359 -21.46 25.59 12.15
C PRO A 359 -21.68 26.56 10.99
N GLU A 360 -22.38 26.11 9.96
CA GLU A 360 -22.84 26.97 8.89
C GLU A 360 -23.70 28.05 9.55
N ALA A 361 -23.32 29.32 9.37
CA ALA A 361 -24.10 30.42 9.91
C ALA A 361 -25.48 30.35 9.27
N ASP A 362 -26.50 30.07 10.08
CA ASP A 362 -27.89 30.02 9.66
C ASP A 362 -28.22 31.32 8.90
N PRO A 363 -28.54 31.28 7.59
CA PRO A 363 -28.89 32.48 6.85
C PRO A 363 -30.23 33.08 7.30
N ALA A 364 -30.98 32.41 8.19
CA ALA A 364 -32.17 32.93 8.82
C ALA A 364 -31.86 33.55 10.21
N GLY A 365 -31.21 34.72 10.20
CA GLY A 365 -31.28 35.60 11.36
C GLY A 365 -32.74 35.98 11.66
N PRO A 366 -33.15 36.14 12.94
CA PRO A 366 -34.52 36.44 13.29
C PRO A 366 -34.96 37.74 12.61
N SER A 367 -36.03 37.66 11.84
CA SER A 367 -36.71 38.81 11.24
C SER A 367 -37.04 39.82 12.34
N ALA A 368 -36.51 41.04 12.19
CA ALA A 368 -36.82 42.15 13.08
C ALA A 368 -38.34 42.37 13.12
N PRO A 369 -38.94 42.64 14.30
CA PRO A 369 -40.34 42.99 14.38
C PRO A 369 -40.58 44.31 13.63
N GLY A 370 -41.46 44.27 12.63
CA GLY A 370 -41.87 45.45 11.87
C GLY A 370 -42.53 46.50 12.78
N PRO A 371 -42.51 47.79 12.40
CA PRO A 371 -43.03 48.85 13.23
C PRO A 371 -44.55 48.70 13.39
N ALA A 372 -45.00 48.76 14.65
CA ALA A 372 -46.41 48.78 15.00
C ALA A 372 -47.10 50.00 14.37
N ALA A 373 -48.27 49.76 13.77
CA ALA A 373 -49.21 50.78 13.31
C ALA A 373 -50.40 50.86 14.28
#